data_AF-A0A0E2B325-F1
#
_entry.id   AF-A0A0E2B325-F1
#
_cell.length_a   1.000
_cell.length_b   1.000
_cell.length_c   1.000
_cell.angle_alpha   90.00
_cell.angle_beta   90.00
_cell.angle_gamma   90.00
#
_symmetry.space_group_name_H-M   'P 1'
#
loop_
_entity.id
_entity.type
_entity.pdbx_description
1 polymer ?
#
loop_
_entity_poly.entity_id
_entity_poly.type
_entity_poly.pdbx_seq_one_letter_code
_entity_poly.pdbx_strand_id
1 'polypeptide(L)'
;MAVFNPVKTRTWSKNTPADGDLIDDEFDRQYENFQYLKDRIDSTDINLANFLIPIGSIIEDGLNLAPSANFKDANAQAISRNTFVTLWNSVHRAITGIVPTTDRISCTNHGCIEGQLVKFSFTGGGITALVNYYVRNPTTNDFQVSSASTGSILDLTSSQTGEMIINIEYGFGDGSTTYNIPDRRGIFARGAGIHGTRAKAAGGNYDGGAVGYAGQDQMQGHNHNSSTVPNGAGGFGGSGGSGYYGGALGQVGINVSVGSPTSDGTNGPPRTGNETTPAYVAVKYKVRIA
;
A
#
# COMPACT_ATOMS: atom_id res chain seq x y z
N MET A 1 -9.55 -36.97 14.33
CA MET A 1 -9.27 -38.32 14.82
C MET A 1 -9.81 -39.28 13.78
N ALA A 2 -8.95 -40.01 13.05
CA ALA A 2 -9.44 -40.98 12.06
C ALA A 2 -10.14 -42.12 12.83
N VAL A 3 -11.44 -42.30 12.60
CA VAL A 3 -12.19 -43.41 13.19
C VAL A 3 -11.85 -44.64 12.35
N PHE A 4 -11.02 -45.54 12.88
CA PHE A 4 -10.84 -46.86 12.29
C PHE A 4 -12.18 -47.59 12.36
N ASN A 5 -12.69 -48.03 11.20
CA ASN A 5 -13.87 -48.88 11.17
C ASN A 5 -13.52 -50.23 11.81
N PRO A 6 -14.09 -50.58 12.98
CA PRO A 6 -13.76 -51.82 13.69
C PRO A 6 -14.33 -53.08 13.02
N VAL A 7 -15.08 -52.94 11.91
CA VAL A 7 -15.74 -54.03 11.19
C VAL A 7 -14.88 -54.60 10.05
N LYS A 8 -13.63 -54.15 9.85
CA LYS A 8 -12.73 -54.78 8.85
C LYS A 8 -12.19 -56.11 9.38
N THR A 9 -13.00 -57.17 9.29
CA THR A 9 -12.68 -58.55 9.66
C THR A 9 -12.51 -59.41 8.40
N ARG A 10 -11.38 -59.30 7.69
CA ARG A 10 -11.07 -60.25 6.59
C ARG A 10 -10.03 -61.26 7.07
N THR A 11 -10.49 -62.44 7.47
CA THR A 11 -9.67 -63.52 8.01
C THR A 11 -9.18 -64.42 6.87
N TRP A 12 -7.87 -64.49 6.66
CA TRP A 12 -7.25 -65.40 5.70
C TRP A 12 -7.28 -66.81 6.29
N SER A 13 -7.84 -67.78 5.56
CA SER A 13 -7.88 -69.17 6.01
C SER A 13 -7.35 -70.10 4.93
N LYS A 14 -7.02 -71.33 5.33
CA LYS A 14 -6.60 -72.42 4.42
C LYS A 14 -7.69 -72.86 3.43
N ASN A 15 -8.91 -72.33 3.54
CA ASN A 15 -10.04 -72.61 2.65
C ASN A 15 -10.35 -71.43 1.73
N THR A 16 -9.57 -70.35 1.79
CA THR A 16 -9.70 -69.19 0.92
C THR A 16 -9.35 -69.60 -0.53
N PRO A 17 -10.24 -69.37 -1.52
CA PRO A 17 -9.97 -69.67 -2.92
C PRO A 17 -8.67 -69.02 -3.41
N ALA A 18 -7.92 -69.74 -4.25
CA ALA A 18 -6.67 -69.26 -4.87
C ALA A 18 -6.93 -68.65 -6.27
N ASP A 19 -8.10 -68.06 -6.46
CA ASP A 19 -8.56 -67.44 -7.71
C ASP A 19 -7.97 -66.05 -7.95
N GLY A 20 -7.38 -65.42 -6.93
CA GLY A 20 -6.72 -64.11 -7.04
C GLY A 20 -7.62 -62.92 -6.74
N ASP A 21 -8.93 -63.08 -6.93
CA ASP A 21 -9.96 -62.05 -6.69
C ASP A 21 -9.86 -61.41 -5.30
N LEU A 22 -9.54 -62.21 -4.29
CA LEU A 22 -9.44 -61.73 -2.91
C LEU A 22 -8.16 -60.91 -2.65
N ILE A 23 -7.10 -61.14 -3.43
CA ILE A 23 -5.87 -60.33 -3.40
C ILE A 23 -6.13 -59.01 -4.15
N ASP A 24 -6.82 -59.06 -5.28
CA ASP A 24 -7.17 -57.89 -6.09
C ASP A 24 -8.09 -56.94 -5.30
N ASP A 25 -9.13 -57.47 -4.64
CA ASP A 25 -10.00 -56.70 -3.73
C ASP A 25 -9.22 -55.97 -2.62
N GLU A 26 -8.19 -56.64 -2.06
CA GLU A 26 -7.39 -56.05 -0.98
C GLU A 26 -6.42 -55.01 -1.53
N PHE A 27 -5.86 -55.23 -2.72
CA PHE A 27 -5.00 -54.27 -3.40
C PHE A 27 -5.79 -53.00 -3.76
N ASP A 28 -6.99 -53.13 -4.34
CA ASP A 28 -7.86 -52.00 -4.69
C ASP A 28 -8.26 -51.20 -3.44
N ARG A 29 -8.64 -51.89 -2.37
CA ARG A 29 -8.96 -51.24 -1.09
C ARG A 29 -7.77 -50.52 -0.46
N GLN A 30 -6.56 -51.05 -0.61
CA GLN A 30 -5.35 -50.35 -0.16
C GLN A 30 -5.04 -49.16 -1.06
N TYR A 31 -5.19 -49.31 -2.38
CA TYR A 31 -5.01 -48.25 -3.36
C TYR A 31 -5.95 -47.07 -3.10
N GLU A 32 -7.25 -47.32 -2.88
CA GLU A 32 -8.23 -46.29 -2.51
C GLU A 32 -7.85 -45.56 -1.21
N ASN A 33 -7.41 -46.31 -0.19
CA ASN A 33 -6.95 -45.72 1.06
C ASN A 33 -5.71 -44.82 0.85
N PHE A 34 -4.75 -45.25 0.03
CA PHE A 34 -3.56 -44.46 -0.29
C PHE A 34 -3.91 -43.22 -1.11
N GLN A 35 -4.84 -43.32 -2.05
CA GLN A 35 -5.34 -42.19 -2.82
C GLN A 35 -6.02 -41.17 -1.91
N TYR A 36 -6.88 -41.63 -0.99
CA TYR A 36 -7.52 -40.75 0.01
C TYR A 36 -6.49 -40.03 0.91
N LEU A 37 -5.45 -40.75 1.36
CA LEU A 37 -4.36 -40.15 2.14
C LEU A 37 -3.60 -39.11 1.32
N LYS A 38 -3.31 -39.40 0.05
CA LYS A 38 -2.65 -38.47 -0.87
C LYS A 38 -3.48 -37.20 -1.05
N ASP A 39 -4.77 -37.33 -1.33
CA ASP A 39 -5.67 -36.18 -1.54
C ASP A 39 -5.76 -35.31 -0.27
N ARG A 40 -5.74 -35.93 0.93
CA ARG A 40 -5.70 -35.21 2.21
C ARG A 40 -4.37 -34.49 2.45
N ILE A 41 -3.25 -35.09 2.09
CA ILE A 41 -1.92 -34.47 2.18
C ILE A 41 -1.84 -33.30 1.21
N ASP A 42 -2.18 -33.51 -0.06
CA ASP A 42 -2.21 -32.46 -1.09
C ASP A 42 -3.10 -31.28 -0.64
N SER A 43 -4.29 -31.56 -0.10
CA SER A 43 -5.17 -30.53 0.45
C SER A 43 -4.56 -29.79 1.64
N THR A 44 -3.84 -30.50 2.53
CA THR A 44 -3.18 -29.90 3.70
C THR A 44 -2.01 -29.02 3.28
N ASP A 45 -1.21 -29.45 2.30
CA ASP A 45 -0.07 -28.71 1.76
C ASP A 45 -0.54 -27.43 1.04
N ILE A 46 -1.62 -27.51 0.27
CA ILE A 46 -2.28 -26.35 -0.33
C ILE A 46 -2.78 -25.38 0.77
N ASN A 47 -3.43 -25.89 1.81
CA ASN A 47 -3.94 -25.06 2.90
C ASN A 47 -2.82 -24.40 3.70
N LEU A 48 -1.70 -25.10 3.95
CA LEU A 48 -0.54 -24.55 4.65
C LEU A 48 0.15 -23.45 3.81
N ALA A 49 0.22 -23.62 2.48
CA ALA A 49 0.75 -22.61 1.56
C ALA A 49 -0.13 -21.34 1.48
N ASN A 50 -1.44 -21.47 1.74
CA ASN A 50 -2.41 -20.37 1.80
C ASN A 50 -2.49 -19.70 3.17
N PHE A 51 -2.05 -20.39 4.25
CA PHE A 51 -2.18 -19.89 5.62
C PHE A 51 -1.09 -18.91 6.05
N LEU A 52 0.07 -18.88 5.38
CA LEU A 52 1.23 -18.13 5.90
C LEU A 52 1.20 -16.63 5.59
N ILE A 53 0.60 -16.19 4.47
CA ILE A 53 0.54 -14.77 4.06
C ILE A 53 -0.77 -14.52 3.31
N PRO A 54 -1.70 -13.68 3.80
CA PRO A 54 -2.97 -13.40 3.13
C PRO A 54 -2.78 -12.83 1.71
N ILE A 55 -3.67 -13.21 0.79
CA ILE A 55 -3.71 -12.64 -0.57
C ILE A 55 -3.86 -11.11 -0.50
N GLY A 56 -3.08 -10.40 -1.32
CA GLY A 56 -2.98 -8.94 -1.31
C GLY A 56 -1.96 -8.38 -0.32
N SER A 57 -1.40 -9.20 0.58
CA SER A 57 -0.32 -8.74 1.46
C SER A 57 0.94 -8.40 0.67
N ILE A 58 1.65 -7.37 1.12
CA ILE A 58 2.94 -6.96 0.57
C ILE A 58 4.04 -7.35 1.56
N ILE A 59 5.06 -8.05 1.07
CA ILE A 59 6.24 -8.45 1.85
C ILE A 59 7.52 -7.83 1.28
N GLU A 60 8.51 -7.69 2.14
CA GLU A 60 9.89 -7.47 1.72
C GLU A 60 10.54 -8.82 1.38
N ASP A 61 11.25 -8.87 0.25
CA ASP A 61 11.96 -10.06 -0.24
C ASP A 61 13.36 -9.68 -0.73
N GLY A 62 14.24 -9.33 0.22
CA GLY A 62 15.59 -8.85 -0.07
C GLY A 62 16.47 -9.84 -0.83
N LEU A 63 16.23 -11.15 -0.68
CA LEU A 63 16.98 -12.21 -1.38
C LEU A 63 16.30 -12.66 -2.68
N ASN A 64 15.12 -12.12 -3.01
CA ASN A 64 14.33 -12.50 -4.18
C ASN A 64 13.94 -13.99 -4.20
N LEU A 65 13.60 -14.57 -3.05
CA LEU A 65 13.30 -16.00 -2.90
C LEU A 65 11.80 -16.30 -2.86
N ALA A 66 10.93 -15.29 -2.75
CA ALA A 66 9.49 -15.53 -2.71
C ALA A 66 9.01 -16.17 -4.03
N PRO A 67 8.27 -17.30 -3.98
CA PRO A 67 7.88 -18.05 -5.17
C PRO A 67 7.03 -17.22 -6.14
N SER A 68 7.41 -17.22 -7.42
CA SER A 68 6.72 -16.43 -8.46
C SER A 68 5.29 -16.89 -8.78
N ALA A 69 4.93 -18.10 -8.35
CA ALA A 69 3.58 -18.64 -8.41
C ALA A 69 2.63 -17.90 -7.45
N ASN A 70 3.15 -17.49 -6.29
CA ASN A 70 2.36 -16.91 -5.21
C ASN A 70 2.62 -15.40 -5.04
N PHE A 71 3.74 -14.90 -5.57
CA PHE A 71 4.20 -13.53 -5.39
C PHE A 71 4.64 -12.88 -6.70
N LYS A 72 4.35 -11.59 -6.84
CA LYS A 72 4.84 -10.74 -7.93
C LYS A 72 5.51 -9.49 -7.39
N ASP A 73 6.50 -8.98 -8.09
CA ASP A 73 7.14 -7.70 -7.74
C ASP A 73 6.10 -6.58 -7.74
N ALA A 74 6.03 -5.79 -6.67
CA ALA A 74 5.16 -4.63 -6.57
C ALA A 74 5.73 -3.45 -7.37
N ASN A 75 5.61 -3.53 -8.69
CA ASN A 75 6.23 -2.63 -9.67
C ASN A 75 5.24 -2.12 -10.75
N ALA A 76 3.94 -2.04 -10.42
CA ALA A 76 2.86 -1.66 -11.35
C ALA A 76 2.63 -2.60 -12.56
N GLN A 77 3.24 -3.79 -12.59
CA GLN A 77 2.97 -4.76 -13.66
C GLN A 77 1.48 -5.14 -13.75
N ALA A 78 1.01 -5.37 -14.98
CA ALA A 78 -0.31 -5.91 -15.23
C ALA A 78 -0.31 -7.43 -15.07
N ILE A 79 -1.29 -7.97 -14.34
CA ILE A 79 -1.50 -9.40 -14.16
C ILE A 79 -2.91 -9.81 -14.58
N SER A 80 -3.08 -11.08 -14.94
CA SER A 80 -4.34 -11.63 -15.44
C SER A 80 -5.45 -11.62 -14.37
N ARG A 81 -6.62 -11.04 -14.71
CA ARG A 81 -7.83 -11.10 -13.86
C ARG A 81 -8.33 -12.52 -13.68
N ASN A 82 -8.30 -13.33 -14.74
CA ASN A 82 -8.81 -14.71 -14.70
C ASN A 82 -7.90 -15.62 -13.88
N THR A 83 -6.58 -15.48 -14.02
CA THR A 83 -5.61 -16.31 -13.30
C THR A 83 -5.57 -15.94 -11.82
N PHE A 84 -5.68 -14.65 -11.49
CA PHE A 84 -5.59 -14.14 -10.12
C PHE A 84 -6.91 -13.53 -9.67
N VAL A 85 -8.00 -14.27 -9.89
CA VAL A 85 -9.39 -13.82 -9.66
C VAL A 85 -9.67 -13.54 -8.18
N THR A 86 -9.09 -14.32 -7.27
CA THR A 86 -9.29 -14.12 -5.82
C THR A 86 -8.78 -12.76 -5.36
N LEU A 87 -7.58 -12.37 -5.82
CA LEU A 87 -7.04 -11.04 -5.54
C LEU A 87 -7.86 -9.94 -6.22
N TRP A 88 -8.23 -10.13 -7.49
CA TRP A 88 -9.08 -9.17 -8.21
C TRP A 88 -10.42 -8.93 -7.49
N ASN A 89 -11.12 -10.00 -7.12
CA ASN A 89 -12.38 -9.98 -6.35
C ASN A 89 -12.24 -9.28 -4.99
N SER A 90 -11.04 -9.29 -4.41
CA SER A 90 -10.78 -8.59 -3.15
C SER A 90 -10.73 -7.06 -3.33
N VAL A 91 -10.34 -6.55 -4.50
CA VAL A 91 -10.08 -5.11 -4.72
C VAL A 91 -11.06 -4.39 -5.64
N HIS A 92 -11.83 -5.11 -6.48
CA HIS A 92 -12.77 -4.51 -7.43
C HIS A 92 -14.25 -4.64 -7.01
N ARG A 93 -15.09 -3.72 -7.47
CA ARG A 93 -16.54 -3.72 -7.27
C ARG A 93 -17.25 -3.21 -8.52
N ALA A 94 -18.40 -3.79 -8.84
CA ALA A 94 -19.27 -3.31 -9.91
C ALA A 94 -20.19 -2.19 -9.41
N ILE A 95 -20.22 -1.08 -10.14
CA ILE A 95 -21.13 0.04 -9.95
C ILE A 95 -22.37 -0.18 -10.81
N THR A 96 -23.53 -0.25 -10.16
CA THR A 96 -24.81 -0.55 -10.84
C THR A 96 -25.56 0.71 -11.27
N GLY A 97 -25.12 1.89 -10.82
CA GLY A 97 -25.73 3.15 -11.19
C GLY A 97 -25.24 4.30 -10.32
N ILE A 98 -25.54 5.52 -10.75
CA ILE A 98 -25.46 6.72 -9.93
C ILE A 98 -26.87 7.29 -9.81
N VAL A 99 -27.20 7.83 -8.64
CA VAL A 99 -28.46 8.50 -8.31
C VAL A 99 -28.19 10.00 -8.12
N PRO A 100 -28.25 10.82 -9.19
CA PRO A 100 -27.91 12.25 -9.16
C PRO A 100 -28.65 13.05 -8.09
N THR A 101 -29.93 12.74 -7.87
CA THR A 101 -30.78 13.48 -6.91
C THR A 101 -30.31 13.36 -5.45
N THR A 102 -29.40 12.45 -5.15
CA THR A 102 -28.87 12.20 -3.80
C THR A 102 -27.34 12.09 -3.78
N ASP A 103 -26.68 12.29 -4.92
CA ASP A 103 -25.24 12.10 -5.09
C ASP A 103 -24.73 10.71 -4.67
N ARG A 104 -25.58 9.68 -4.76
CA ARG A 104 -25.23 8.32 -4.32
C ARG A 104 -24.79 7.46 -5.48
N ILE A 105 -23.72 6.70 -5.24
CA ILE A 105 -23.20 5.67 -6.13
C ILE A 105 -23.69 4.32 -5.61
N SER A 106 -24.44 3.61 -6.44
CA SER A 106 -25.02 2.31 -6.09
C SER A 106 -24.00 1.19 -6.32
N CYS A 107 -23.71 0.43 -5.27
CA CYS A 107 -22.79 -0.70 -5.30
C CYS A 107 -23.15 -1.68 -4.18
N THR A 108 -23.77 -2.82 -4.51
CA THR A 108 -24.27 -3.75 -3.49
C THR A 108 -23.12 -4.39 -2.71
N ASN A 109 -23.23 -4.44 -1.38
CA ASN A 109 -22.25 -5.05 -0.48
C ASN A 109 -20.80 -4.62 -0.77
N HIS A 110 -20.60 -3.31 -0.98
CA HIS A 110 -19.31 -2.78 -1.41
C HIS A 110 -18.22 -2.92 -0.33
N GLY A 111 -18.60 -2.90 0.95
CA GLY A 111 -17.69 -3.05 2.08
C GLY A 111 -16.78 -1.84 2.33
N CYS A 112 -17.09 -0.70 1.71
CA CYS A 112 -16.32 0.53 1.85
C CYS A 112 -16.62 1.23 3.18
N ILE A 113 -15.62 1.90 3.73
CA ILE A 113 -15.73 2.68 4.97
C ILE A 113 -15.54 4.18 4.72
N GLU A 114 -15.98 5.00 5.68
CA GLU A 114 -15.83 6.46 5.64
C GLU A 114 -14.37 6.86 5.44
N GLY A 115 -14.11 7.76 4.49
CA GLY A 115 -12.77 8.27 4.19
C GLY A 115 -11.88 7.30 3.42
N GLN A 116 -12.38 6.14 2.99
CA GLN A 116 -11.62 5.22 2.14
C GLN A 116 -11.37 5.81 0.76
N LEU A 117 -10.18 5.58 0.21
CA LEU A 117 -9.85 5.96 -1.16
C LEU A 117 -10.39 4.93 -2.16
N VAL A 118 -11.06 5.42 -3.20
CA VAL A 118 -11.57 4.64 -4.32
C VAL A 118 -11.23 5.29 -5.65
N LYS A 119 -11.28 4.50 -6.73
CA LYS A 119 -11.01 4.95 -8.10
C LYS A 119 -12.00 4.27 -9.05
N PHE A 120 -12.48 5.00 -10.05
CA PHE A 120 -13.47 4.50 -11.02
C PHE A 120 -12.87 4.28 -12.40
N SER A 121 -13.42 3.32 -13.14
CA SER A 121 -13.00 2.99 -14.51
C SER A 121 -13.62 3.88 -15.60
N PHE A 122 -14.56 4.74 -15.22
CA PHE A 122 -15.40 5.50 -16.16
C PHE A 122 -15.38 6.99 -15.87
N THR A 123 -15.69 7.78 -16.89
CA THR A 123 -15.88 9.24 -16.80
C THR A 123 -17.33 9.57 -17.14
N GLY A 124 -17.93 10.52 -16.43
CA GLY A 124 -19.31 10.99 -16.61
C GLY A 124 -20.06 11.06 -15.28
N GLY A 125 -21.20 11.75 -15.26
CA GLY A 125 -22.01 11.93 -14.06
C GLY A 125 -21.27 12.61 -12.90
N GLY A 126 -20.30 13.49 -13.19
CA GLY A 126 -19.44 14.14 -12.20
C GLY A 126 -18.16 13.36 -11.84
N ILE A 127 -18.06 12.09 -12.25
CA ILE A 127 -16.87 11.25 -12.03
C ILE A 127 -15.87 11.40 -13.18
N THR A 128 -14.59 11.45 -12.85
CA THR A 128 -13.48 11.35 -13.80
C THR A 128 -12.73 10.04 -13.57
N ALA A 129 -12.54 9.26 -14.63
CA ALA A 129 -11.83 7.99 -14.55
C ALA A 129 -10.41 8.17 -13.99
N LEU A 130 -9.93 7.17 -13.27
CA LEU A 130 -8.57 7.11 -12.71
C LEU A 130 -8.22 8.17 -11.65
N VAL A 131 -9.15 9.07 -11.32
CA VAL A 131 -9.02 10.03 -10.22
C VAL A 131 -9.38 9.34 -8.90
N ASN A 132 -8.65 9.71 -7.84
CA ASN A 132 -8.88 9.23 -6.49
C ASN A 132 -10.00 10.03 -5.82
N TYR A 133 -10.95 9.31 -5.23
CA TYR A 133 -12.06 9.89 -4.47
C TYR A 133 -12.11 9.31 -3.07
N TYR A 134 -12.63 10.08 -2.12
CA TYR A 134 -12.88 9.63 -0.76
C TYR A 134 -14.34 9.21 -0.61
N VAL A 135 -14.58 8.01 -0.09
CA VAL A 135 -15.91 7.50 0.26
C VAL A 135 -16.48 8.32 1.41
N ARG A 136 -17.74 8.72 1.26
CA ARG A 136 -18.51 9.51 2.23
C ARG A 136 -19.87 8.86 2.46
N ASN A 137 -20.35 8.91 3.69
CA ASN A 137 -21.68 8.43 4.09
C ASN A 137 -22.03 7.03 3.54
N PRO A 138 -21.14 6.03 3.68
CA PRO A 138 -21.39 4.69 3.18
C PRO A 138 -22.55 4.03 3.93
N THR A 139 -23.38 3.30 3.18
CA THR A 139 -24.29 2.29 3.72
C THR A 139 -23.74 0.91 3.34
N THR A 140 -24.57 -0.13 3.41
CA THR A 140 -24.20 -1.45 2.88
C THR A 140 -24.13 -1.48 1.34
N ASN A 141 -24.95 -0.67 0.68
CA ASN A 141 -25.25 -0.83 -0.76
C ASN A 141 -25.02 0.42 -1.61
N ASP A 142 -24.65 1.53 -0.99
CA ASP A 142 -24.35 2.77 -1.68
C ASP A 142 -23.51 3.70 -0.81
N PHE A 143 -22.91 4.70 -1.45
CA PHE A 143 -22.10 5.71 -0.77
C PHE A 143 -22.08 6.99 -1.61
N GLN A 144 -21.65 8.09 -1.02
CA GLN A 144 -21.33 9.34 -1.71
C GLN A 144 -19.81 9.48 -1.81
N VAL A 145 -19.32 10.43 -2.60
CA VAL A 145 -17.87 10.66 -2.73
C VAL A 145 -17.49 12.12 -2.55
N SER A 146 -16.22 12.37 -2.21
CA SER A 146 -15.61 13.69 -2.19
C SER A 146 -14.24 13.67 -2.88
N SER A 147 -13.79 14.81 -3.40
CA SER A 147 -12.43 14.99 -3.92
C SER A 147 -11.39 15.23 -2.82
N ALA A 148 -11.81 15.44 -1.56
CA ALA A 148 -10.92 15.65 -0.42
C ALA A 148 -11.32 14.75 0.77
N SER A 149 -10.34 14.46 1.64
CA SER A 149 -10.52 13.56 2.79
C SER A 149 -11.63 14.00 3.74
N THR A 150 -11.83 15.31 3.87
CA THR A 150 -12.92 15.93 4.66
C THR A 150 -13.69 16.99 3.86
N GLY A 151 -13.81 16.80 2.54
CA GLY A 151 -14.44 17.77 1.64
C GLY A 151 -15.96 17.68 1.55
N SER A 152 -16.55 18.59 0.79
CA SER A 152 -17.96 18.53 0.41
C SER A 152 -18.25 17.29 -0.42
N ILE A 153 -19.51 16.84 -0.40
CA ILE A 153 -19.98 15.81 -1.32
C ILE A 153 -19.82 16.32 -2.75
N LEU A 154 -19.36 15.43 -3.64
CA LEU A 154 -19.25 15.68 -5.06
C LEU A 154 -20.64 15.66 -5.69
N ASP A 155 -20.99 16.71 -6.42
CA ASP A 155 -22.21 16.80 -7.20
C ASP A 155 -22.18 15.80 -8.36
N LEU A 156 -23.10 14.83 -8.35
CA LEU A 156 -23.21 13.80 -9.39
C LEU A 156 -24.36 14.11 -10.33
N THR A 157 -24.09 14.18 -11.63
CA THR A 157 -25.01 14.81 -12.59
C THR A 157 -25.79 13.85 -13.48
N SER A 158 -25.36 12.59 -13.58
CA SER A 158 -26.02 11.57 -14.41
C SER A 158 -25.70 10.15 -13.91
N SER A 159 -26.57 9.19 -14.19
CA SER A 159 -26.28 7.77 -13.89
C SER A 159 -25.10 7.28 -14.72
N GLN A 160 -24.21 6.48 -14.11
CA GLN A 160 -23.12 5.76 -14.79
C GLN A 160 -22.99 4.35 -14.22
N THR A 161 -22.45 3.44 -15.03
CA THR A 161 -22.10 2.07 -14.63
C THR A 161 -20.65 1.78 -14.99
N GLY A 162 -20.05 0.81 -14.32
CA GLY A 162 -18.68 0.38 -14.57
C GLY A 162 -18.03 -0.20 -13.33
N GLU A 163 -16.70 -0.14 -13.27
CA GLU A 163 -15.94 -0.76 -12.19
C GLU A 163 -15.36 0.28 -11.24
N MET A 164 -15.21 -0.13 -9.98
CA MET A 164 -14.54 0.61 -8.92
C MET A 164 -13.43 -0.24 -8.32
N ILE A 165 -12.29 0.37 -8.02
CA ILE A 165 -11.24 -0.22 -7.18
C ILE A 165 -11.31 0.42 -5.79
N ILE A 166 -11.30 -0.43 -4.75
CA ILE A 166 -11.39 -0.02 -3.34
C ILE A 166 -10.04 0.09 -2.62
N ASN A 167 -8.96 -0.26 -3.30
CA ASN A 167 -7.59 0.04 -2.89
C ASN A 167 -6.86 0.66 -4.08
N ILE A 168 -6.67 1.97 -4.04
CA ILE A 168 -6.20 2.76 -5.18
C ILE A 168 -4.74 2.49 -5.60
N GLU A 169 -4.00 1.69 -4.82
CA GLU A 169 -2.69 1.18 -5.24
C GLU A 169 -2.80 0.21 -6.43
N TYR A 170 -3.97 -0.43 -6.60
CA TYR A 170 -4.27 -1.25 -7.77
C TYR A 170 -4.82 -0.39 -8.91
N GLY A 171 -4.65 -0.88 -10.14
CA GLY A 171 -5.13 -0.22 -11.37
C GLY A 171 -6.00 -1.13 -12.21
N PHE A 172 -6.77 -0.55 -13.14
CA PHE A 172 -7.68 -1.29 -14.00
C PHE A 172 -7.00 -2.10 -15.12
N GLY A 173 -5.67 -2.01 -15.28
CA GLY A 173 -4.95 -2.70 -16.35
C GLY A 173 -5.38 -2.20 -17.72
N ASP A 174 -5.59 -3.15 -18.64
CA ASP A 174 -6.18 -2.94 -19.96
C ASP A 174 -7.70 -2.68 -19.94
N GLY A 175 -8.32 -2.62 -18.75
CA GLY A 175 -9.74 -2.40 -18.57
C GLY A 175 -10.61 -3.66 -18.72
N SER A 176 -10.04 -4.81 -19.13
CA SER A 176 -10.83 -6.01 -19.45
C SER A 176 -10.22 -7.30 -18.91
N THR A 177 -8.98 -7.64 -19.31
CA THR A 177 -8.37 -8.95 -19.03
C THR A 177 -7.31 -8.92 -17.94
N THR A 178 -6.83 -7.72 -17.60
CA THR A 178 -5.73 -7.51 -16.65
C THR A 178 -6.05 -6.44 -15.61
N TYR A 179 -5.24 -6.39 -14.55
CA TYR A 179 -5.24 -5.32 -13.56
C TYR A 179 -3.80 -5.07 -13.10
N ASN A 180 -3.49 -3.83 -12.70
CA ASN A 180 -2.17 -3.48 -12.19
C ASN A 180 -2.11 -3.76 -10.69
N ILE A 181 -1.00 -4.36 -10.26
CA ILE A 181 -0.66 -4.47 -8.84
C ILE A 181 0.05 -3.20 -8.33
N PRO A 182 0.23 -3.02 -7.01
CA PRO A 182 0.89 -1.84 -6.46
C PRO A 182 2.30 -1.59 -7.01
N ASP A 183 2.73 -0.34 -6.97
CA ASP A 183 4.12 0.06 -7.18
C ASP A 183 4.72 0.58 -5.87
N ARG A 184 5.70 -0.14 -5.34
CA ARG A 184 6.38 0.20 -4.07
C ARG A 184 7.86 0.53 -4.27
N ARG A 185 8.29 0.77 -5.51
CA ARG A 185 9.68 1.13 -5.81
C ARG A 185 9.95 2.56 -5.37
N GLY A 186 11.07 2.77 -4.68
CA GLY A 186 11.58 4.10 -4.34
C GLY A 186 10.79 4.87 -3.29
N ILE A 187 9.81 4.26 -2.62
CA ILE A 187 8.97 4.93 -1.61
C ILE A 187 8.95 4.16 -0.29
N PHE A 188 8.73 4.88 0.80
CA PHE A 188 8.57 4.30 2.13
C PHE A 188 7.11 4.00 2.44
N ALA A 189 6.87 2.91 3.18
CA ALA A 189 5.56 2.65 3.75
C ALA A 189 5.34 3.52 5.00
N ARG A 190 4.13 4.07 5.14
CA ARG A 190 3.64 4.72 6.35
C ARG A 190 2.34 4.02 6.77
N GLY A 191 2.16 3.82 8.08
CA GLY A 191 0.90 3.31 8.61
C GLY A 191 -0.24 4.28 8.31
N ALA A 192 -1.34 3.76 7.76
CA ALA A 192 -2.53 4.55 7.44
C ALA A 192 -3.25 5.03 8.72
N GLY A 193 -3.95 6.15 8.60
CA GLY A 193 -4.73 6.78 9.66
C GLY A 193 -3.95 7.70 10.58
N ILE A 194 -4.67 8.25 11.55
CA ILE A 194 -4.13 9.14 12.58
C ILE A 194 -3.67 8.29 13.76
N HIS A 195 -2.42 8.45 14.17
CA HIS A 195 -1.87 7.78 15.34
C HIS A 195 -2.64 8.20 16.61
N GLY A 196 -2.88 7.28 17.54
CA GLY A 196 -3.69 7.56 18.75
C GLY A 196 -3.11 8.60 19.71
N THR A 197 -1.79 8.56 19.97
CA THR A 197 -1.17 9.41 21.02
C THR A 197 0.14 10.10 20.65
N ARG A 198 0.80 9.73 19.54
CA ARG A 198 2.11 10.29 19.19
C ARG A 198 1.93 11.57 18.39
N ALA A 199 2.34 12.68 19.00
CA ALA A 199 2.35 13.99 18.37
C ALA A 199 3.59 14.20 17.50
N LYS A 200 3.43 14.92 16.39
CA LYS A 200 4.53 15.46 15.58
C LYS A 200 5.07 16.74 16.20
N ALA A 201 6.22 17.21 15.72
CA ALA A 201 6.92 18.37 16.27
C ALA A 201 6.06 19.64 16.36
N ALA A 202 5.19 19.88 15.37
CA ALA A 202 4.28 21.01 15.34
C ALA A 202 2.99 20.83 16.18
N GLY A 203 2.86 19.74 16.95
CA GLY A 203 1.62 19.36 17.62
C GLY A 203 0.65 18.61 16.69
N GLY A 204 -0.36 17.99 17.29
CA GLY A 204 -1.27 17.04 16.62
C GLY A 204 -0.59 15.72 16.28
N ASN A 205 -1.37 14.66 16.06
CA ASN A 205 -0.82 13.33 15.88
C ASN A 205 -0.27 13.11 14.45
N TYR A 206 0.62 12.12 14.31
CA TYR A 206 1.03 11.63 13.00
C TYR A 206 -0.17 11.14 12.21
N ASP A 207 -0.24 11.50 10.94
CA ASP A 207 -1.31 11.12 10.03
C ASP A 207 -0.68 10.50 8.77
N GLY A 208 -1.10 9.28 8.45
CA GLY A 208 -0.71 8.58 7.23
C GLY A 208 -1.72 8.69 6.09
N GLY A 209 -2.88 9.32 6.32
CA GLY A 209 -3.98 9.32 5.37
C GLY A 209 -4.69 7.97 5.27
N ALA A 210 -5.61 7.84 4.32
CA ALA A 210 -6.29 6.58 4.04
C ALA A 210 -5.34 5.54 3.42
N VAL A 211 -5.74 4.26 3.45
CA VAL A 211 -4.99 3.20 2.76
C VAL A 211 -4.83 3.55 1.27
N GLY A 212 -3.60 3.44 0.76
CA GLY A 212 -3.23 3.80 -0.61
C GLY A 212 -2.89 5.29 -0.83
N TYR A 213 -3.02 6.14 0.20
CA TYR A 213 -2.55 7.53 0.12
C TYR A 213 -1.03 7.60 -0.07
N ALA A 214 -0.59 8.40 -1.05
CA ALA A 214 0.81 8.64 -1.36
C ALA A 214 1.19 10.09 -1.10
N GLY A 215 2.01 10.34 -0.08
CA GLY A 215 2.58 11.65 0.22
C GLY A 215 3.88 11.90 -0.55
N GLN A 216 4.26 13.16 -0.68
CA GLN A 216 5.57 13.58 -1.20
C GLN A 216 6.60 13.70 -0.06
N ASP A 217 7.89 13.74 -0.39
CA ASP A 217 8.93 14.08 0.58
C ASP A 217 8.77 15.53 1.06
N GLN A 218 9.10 15.77 2.33
CA GLN A 218 8.86 17.06 2.99
C GLN A 218 9.94 17.33 4.03
N MET A 219 10.40 18.58 4.09
CA MET A 219 11.22 19.08 5.20
C MET A 219 10.36 19.83 6.21
N GLN A 220 10.77 19.83 7.48
CA GLN A 220 10.11 20.68 8.47
C GLN A 220 10.38 22.16 8.16
N GLY A 221 9.33 22.98 8.29
CA GLY A 221 9.46 24.42 8.15
C GLY A 221 10.45 24.97 9.18
N HIS A 222 11.41 25.79 8.71
CA HIS A 222 12.44 26.39 9.54
C HIS A 222 12.85 27.75 8.97
N ASN A 223 13.44 28.59 9.82
CA ASN A 223 13.93 29.93 9.45
C ASN A 223 15.42 30.03 9.77
N HIS A 224 16.14 30.79 8.94
CA HIS A 224 17.50 31.21 9.23
C HIS A 224 17.48 32.70 9.61
N ASN A 225 18.01 33.02 10.78
CA ASN A 225 18.16 34.41 11.22
C ASN A 225 19.61 34.86 10.96
N SER A 226 19.79 35.95 10.21
CA SER A 226 21.06 36.66 10.12
C SER A 226 21.10 37.75 11.19
N SER A 227 21.76 37.47 12.32
CA SER A 227 22.01 38.52 13.31
C SER A 227 23.06 39.47 12.76
N THR A 228 22.68 40.72 12.50
CA THR A 228 23.61 41.84 12.35
C THR A 228 24.22 42.16 13.72
N VAL A 229 25.11 41.31 14.21
CA VAL A 229 26.13 41.80 15.13
C VAL A 229 27.17 42.47 14.25
N PRO A 230 27.40 43.80 14.35
CA PRO A 230 28.60 44.40 13.78
C PRO A 230 29.76 43.68 14.47
N ASN A 231 30.37 42.71 13.78
CA ASN A 231 31.57 42.06 14.26
C ASN A 231 32.70 43.08 14.11
N GLY A 232 32.79 44.02 15.07
CA GLY A 232 33.69 45.15 14.89
C GLY A 232 33.54 46.40 15.77
N ALA A 233 33.03 46.31 17.01
CA ALA A 233 33.67 47.11 18.07
C ALA A 233 35.06 46.53 18.47
N GLY A 234 35.50 45.44 17.82
CA GLY A 234 36.86 44.88 17.91
C GLY A 234 37.64 44.87 16.58
N GLY A 235 37.18 45.59 15.55
CA GLY A 235 37.84 45.72 14.26
C GLY A 235 38.55 47.08 14.04
N PHE A 236 38.53 47.96 15.04
CA PHE A 236 39.29 49.21 15.05
C PHE A 236 40.53 49.03 15.94
N GLY A 237 41.43 48.14 15.52
CA GLY A 237 42.64 47.79 16.25
C GLY A 237 43.74 47.29 15.32
N GLY A 238 43.93 47.95 14.18
CA GLY A 238 44.99 47.63 13.22
C GLY A 238 45.15 48.75 12.20
N SER A 239 46.28 49.42 12.26
CA SER A 239 46.65 50.62 11.49
C SER A 239 46.34 50.51 9.99
N GLY A 240 45.55 51.45 9.44
CA GLY A 240 45.56 51.74 8.00
C GLY A 240 44.24 51.86 7.23
N GLY A 241 43.06 51.87 7.87
CA GLY A 241 41.77 52.01 7.17
C GLY A 241 41.14 53.41 7.30
N SER A 242 41.06 54.14 6.21
CA SER A 242 40.59 55.53 6.04
C SER A 242 39.27 55.91 6.77
N GLY A 243 39.36 56.94 7.62
CA GLY A 243 38.49 58.11 7.66
C GLY A 243 36.98 57.93 7.90
N TYR A 244 36.55 58.03 9.17
CA TYR A 244 35.23 58.60 9.49
C TYR A 244 35.33 60.13 9.38
N TYR A 245 34.89 60.70 8.26
CA TYR A 245 34.51 62.11 8.23
C TYR A 245 33.02 62.22 8.51
N GLY A 246 32.70 62.92 9.60
CA GLY A 246 31.35 63.08 10.12
C GLY A 246 30.37 63.72 9.14
N GLY A 247 29.12 63.23 9.20
CA GLY A 247 27.95 63.83 8.57
C GLY A 247 26.77 62.84 8.54
N ALA A 248 25.66 63.23 9.19
CA ALA A 248 24.30 62.68 9.10
C ALA A 248 24.10 61.15 8.96
N LEU A 249 23.68 60.49 10.06
CA LEU A 249 22.95 59.21 10.09
C LEU A 249 23.38 58.15 9.03
N GLY A 250 24.69 57.94 8.86
CA GLY A 250 25.25 56.96 7.94
C GLY A 250 25.13 55.55 8.49
N GLN A 251 23.98 54.90 8.28
CA GLN A 251 23.83 53.47 8.53
C GLN A 251 24.69 52.72 7.50
N VAL A 252 25.83 52.16 7.92
CA VAL A 252 26.64 51.26 7.09
C VAL A 252 25.82 49.98 6.85
N GLY A 253 25.28 49.83 5.65
CA GLY A 253 24.57 48.62 5.24
C GLY A 253 25.53 47.44 5.10
N ILE A 254 25.68 46.65 6.17
CA ILE A 254 26.37 45.36 6.11
C ILE A 254 25.40 44.36 5.47
N ASN A 255 25.70 43.91 4.26
CA ASN A 255 24.97 42.82 3.62
C ASN A 255 25.38 41.50 4.27
N VAL A 256 24.55 40.98 5.17
CA VAL A 256 24.71 39.63 5.75
C VAL A 256 23.78 38.69 5.00
N SER A 257 24.34 37.77 4.22
CA SER A 257 23.59 36.71 3.52
C SER A 257 23.64 35.41 4.30
N VAL A 258 22.50 34.69 4.34
CA VAL A 258 22.47 33.29 4.76
C VAL A 258 23.00 32.46 3.59
N GLY A 259 24.13 31.79 3.79
CA GLY A 259 24.75 30.94 2.79
C GLY A 259 24.16 29.52 2.75
N SER A 260 24.71 28.68 1.89
CA SER A 260 24.44 27.25 1.87
C SER A 260 24.84 26.58 3.19
N PRO A 261 24.23 25.44 3.57
CA PRO A 261 24.66 24.67 4.73
C PRO A 261 26.15 24.33 4.66
N THR A 262 26.89 24.60 5.74
CA THR A 262 28.31 24.24 5.90
C THR A 262 28.49 23.38 7.16
N SER A 263 29.64 22.70 7.27
CA SER A 263 29.96 21.89 8.45
C SER A 263 30.13 22.76 9.69
N ASP A 264 29.65 22.28 10.84
CA ASP A 264 29.87 22.88 12.16
C ASP A 264 31.13 22.33 12.87
N GLY A 265 31.93 21.51 12.18
CA GLY A 265 33.14 20.87 12.72
C GLY A 265 32.89 19.69 13.66
N THR A 266 31.64 19.41 14.04
CA THR A 266 31.27 18.32 14.96
C THR A 266 30.48 17.22 14.26
N ASN A 267 29.51 17.60 13.43
CA ASN A 267 28.55 16.68 12.81
C ASN A 267 28.94 16.30 11.36
N GLY A 268 30.19 16.58 10.97
CA GLY A 268 30.71 16.33 9.63
C GLY A 268 30.17 17.30 8.57
N PRO A 269 30.51 17.10 7.29
CA PRO A 269 29.97 17.89 6.20
C PRO A 269 28.49 17.56 5.93
N PRO A 270 27.63 18.57 5.66
CA PRO A 270 26.24 18.33 5.27
C PRO A 270 26.14 17.43 4.03
N ARG A 271 25.23 16.46 4.06
CA ARG A 271 24.85 15.67 2.88
C ARG A 271 23.70 16.37 2.16
N THR A 272 23.86 16.64 0.87
CA THR A 272 22.87 17.33 0.04
C THR A 272 22.45 16.47 -1.15
N GLY A 273 21.23 16.66 -1.63
CA GLY A 273 20.63 15.90 -2.73
C GLY A 273 19.34 16.57 -3.21
N ASN A 274 18.69 15.98 -4.20
CA ASN A 274 17.42 16.45 -4.75
C ASN A 274 16.18 15.87 -4.04
N GLU A 275 16.37 14.97 -3.08
CA GLU A 275 15.31 14.27 -2.34
C GLU A 275 15.60 14.35 -0.84
N THR A 276 14.58 14.65 -0.02
CA THR A 276 14.72 14.61 1.44
C THR A 276 14.45 13.20 1.96
N THR A 277 15.50 12.42 2.20
CA THR A 277 15.39 11.05 2.74
C THR A 277 16.28 10.79 3.95
N PRO A 278 15.84 9.94 4.89
CA PRO A 278 16.71 9.37 5.90
C PRO A 278 17.67 8.35 5.26
N ALA A 279 18.62 7.83 6.02
CA ALA A 279 19.41 6.67 5.57
C ALA A 279 18.49 5.47 5.28
N TYR A 280 18.74 4.76 4.18
CA TYR A 280 17.91 3.63 3.74
C TYR A 280 18.73 2.51 3.09
N VAL A 281 18.11 1.33 3.01
CA VAL A 281 18.55 0.18 2.20
C VAL A 281 17.40 -0.19 1.26
N ALA A 282 17.72 -0.48 0.01
CA ALA A 282 16.72 -0.91 -0.96
C ALA A 282 16.45 -2.43 -0.84
N VAL A 283 15.17 -2.79 -0.77
CA VAL A 283 14.68 -4.17 -0.81
C VAL A 283 13.62 -4.31 -1.89
N LYS A 284 13.39 -5.54 -2.38
CA LYS A 284 12.26 -5.81 -3.28
C LYS A 284 10.98 -5.96 -2.46
N TYR A 285 9.93 -5.29 -2.91
CA TYR A 285 8.58 -5.53 -2.41
C TYR A 285 7.85 -6.50 -3.34
N LYS A 286 7.15 -7.47 -2.76
CA LYS A 286 6.33 -8.42 -3.50
C LYS A 286 4.93 -8.50 -2.92
N VAL A 287 3.93 -8.57 -3.80
CA VAL A 287 2.52 -8.75 -3.44
C VAL A 287 2.11 -10.22 -3.58
N ARG A 288 1.36 -10.73 -2.60
CA ARG A 288 0.75 -12.07 -2.64
C ARG A 288 -0.43 -12.07 -3.63
N ILE A 289 -0.35 -12.89 -4.67
CA ILE A 289 -1.30 -12.93 -5.80
C ILE A 289 -2.19 -14.17 -5.85
N ALA A 290 -1.75 -15.28 -5.27
CA ALA A 290 -2.41 -16.58 -5.28
C ALA A 290 -2.06 -17.30 -3.98
#